data_AF-A0AAW2P2V6-F1
#
_entry.id   AF-A0AAW2P2V6-F1
#
_cell.length_a   1.000
_cell.length_b   1.000
_cell.length_c   1.000
_cell.angle_alpha   90.00
_cell.angle_beta   90.00
_cell.angle_gamma   90.00
#
_symmetry.space_group_name_H-M   'P 1'
#
loop_
_entity.id
_entity.type
_entity.pdbx_description
1 polymer ?
#
loop_
_entity_poly.entity_id
_entity_poly.type
_entity_poly.pdbx_seq_one_letter_code
_entity_poly.pdbx_strand_id
1 'polypeptide(L)'
;MEERIRRSREDDDDLLGWVLKNSNLSKEQILDLVLSLLFAGHETSSVAIALAIYFLQGCPSAVQQLREEHMEIAGGKKRERELSWEEYKKMEFTQCVTTSFDLPTLS
;
A
#
# COMPACT_ATOMS: atom_id res chain seq x y z
N MET A 1 -8.83 -28.15 6.56
CA MET A 1 -7.73 -27.38 5.95
C MET A 1 -7.57 -27.67 4.46
N GLU A 2 -7.87 -28.89 4.01
CA GLU A 2 -7.77 -29.31 2.60
C GLU A 2 -8.89 -28.74 1.70
N GLU A 3 -10.05 -28.39 2.25
CA GLU A 3 -11.16 -27.81 1.46
C GLU A 3 -10.91 -26.38 0.95
N ARG A 4 -10.01 -25.60 1.59
CA ARG A 4 -9.67 -24.25 1.10
C ARG A 4 -8.85 -24.28 -0.19
N ILE A 5 -8.05 -25.33 -0.39
CA ILE A 5 -7.19 -25.49 -1.57
C ILE A 5 -8.05 -25.78 -2.82
N ARG A 6 -9.22 -26.41 -2.65
CA ARG A 6 -10.08 -26.76 -3.79
C ARG A 6 -10.84 -25.57 -4.40
N ARG A 7 -10.97 -24.47 -3.65
CA ARG A 7 -11.69 -23.25 -4.11
C ARG A 7 -10.78 -22.19 -4.73
N SER A 8 -9.46 -22.31 -4.58
CA SER A 8 -8.46 -21.37 -5.13
C SER A 8 -8.05 -21.69 -6.58
N ARG A 9 -8.70 -22.67 -7.24
CA ARG A 9 -8.34 -23.07 -8.61
C ARG A 9 -8.83 -22.09 -9.69
N GLU A 10 -9.78 -21.21 -9.38
CA GLU A 10 -10.42 -20.34 -10.38
C GLU A 10 -10.03 -18.86 -10.30
N ASP A 11 -9.56 -18.35 -9.16
CA ASP A 11 -9.18 -16.93 -9.04
C ASP A 11 -7.68 -16.77 -8.77
N ASP A 12 -6.95 -16.25 -9.75
CA ASP A 12 -5.55 -15.81 -9.64
C ASP A 12 -5.44 -14.38 -9.07
N ASP A 13 -6.40 -13.99 -8.23
CA ASP A 13 -6.56 -12.60 -7.79
C ASP A 13 -5.60 -12.21 -6.67
N ASP A 14 -4.95 -13.18 -6.01
CA ASP A 14 -4.02 -12.91 -4.92
C ASP A 14 -2.64 -13.57 -5.11
N LEU A 15 -1.67 -13.01 -4.39
CA LEU A 15 -0.27 -13.44 -4.44
C LEU A 15 -0.11 -14.93 -4.12
N LEU A 16 -0.93 -15.47 -3.21
CA LEU A 16 -0.86 -16.88 -2.80
C LEU A 16 -1.33 -17.80 -3.93
N GLY A 17 -2.43 -17.46 -4.60
CA GLY A 17 -2.93 -18.16 -5.79
C GLY A 17 -1.92 -18.14 -6.93
N TRP A 18 -1.31 -16.97 -7.19
CA TRP A 18 -0.28 -16.83 -8.21
C TRP A 18 0.95 -17.69 -7.90
N VAL A 19 1.46 -17.64 -6.66
CA VAL A 19 2.64 -18.40 -6.23
C VAL A 19 2.36 -19.91 -6.28
N LEU A 20 1.17 -20.36 -5.89
CA LEU A 20 0.77 -21.78 -5.94
C LEU A 20 0.69 -22.34 -7.36
N LYS A 21 0.35 -21.53 -8.36
CA LYS A 21 0.27 -21.97 -9.77
C LYS A 21 1.58 -21.80 -10.55
N ASN A 22 2.33 -20.73 -10.29
CA ASN A 22 3.48 -20.34 -11.12
C ASN A 22 4.84 -20.71 -10.52
N SER A 23 4.88 -21.22 -9.30
CA SER A 23 6.14 -21.51 -8.60
C SER A 23 6.24 -23.00 -8.24
N ASN A 24 7.39 -23.62 -8.54
CA ASN A 24 7.73 -24.96 -8.04
C ASN A 24 8.26 -24.90 -6.59
N LEU A 25 7.64 -24.07 -5.74
CA LEU A 25 8.04 -23.90 -4.34
C LEU A 25 7.34 -24.94 -3.46
N SER A 26 8.05 -25.43 -2.43
CA SER A 26 7.44 -26.29 -1.42
C SER A 26 6.41 -25.51 -0.60
N LYS A 27 5.46 -26.21 0.04
CA LYS A 27 4.46 -25.58 0.92
C LYS A 27 5.11 -24.74 2.03
N GLU A 28 6.26 -25.19 2.54
CA GLU A 28 7.03 -24.49 3.57
C GLU A 28 7.62 -23.19 3.02
N GLN A 29 8.17 -23.20 1.81
CA GLN A 29 8.73 -22.00 1.15
C GLN A 29 7.64 -20.97 0.83
N ILE A 30 6.45 -21.41 0.41
CA ILE A 30 5.33 -20.50 0.14
C ILE A 30 4.88 -19.84 1.44
N LEU A 31 4.79 -20.60 2.52
CA LEU A 31 4.41 -20.08 3.83
C LEU A 31 5.43 -19.07 4.36
N ASP A 32 6.72 -19.38 4.23
CA ASP A 32 7.82 -18.49 4.62
C ASP A 32 7.83 -17.19 3.80
N LEU A 33 7.59 -17.28 2.48
CA LEU A 33 7.48 -16.12 1.59
C LEU A 33 6.33 -15.20 1.98
N VAL A 34 5.13 -15.75 2.17
CA VAL A 34 3.94 -14.96 2.54
C VAL A 34 4.12 -14.33 3.92
N LEU A 35 4.65 -15.09 4.89
CA LEU A 35 4.90 -14.58 6.23
C LEU A 35 5.94 -13.45 6.22
N SER A 36 7.04 -13.64 5.49
CA SER A 36 8.11 -12.65 5.35
C SER A 36 7.62 -11.37 4.68
N LEU A 37 6.83 -11.47 3.60
CA LEU A 37 6.27 -10.32 2.91
C LEU A 37 5.25 -9.58 3.77
N LEU A 38 4.37 -10.29 4.48
CA LEU A 38 3.40 -9.69 5.38
C LEU A 38 4.11 -8.94 6.51
N PHE A 39 5.13 -9.56 7.12
CA PHE A 39 5.89 -8.95 8.20
C PHE A 39 6.66 -7.71 7.72
N ALA A 40 7.39 -7.83 6.61
CA ALA A 40 8.13 -6.72 6.02
C ALA A 40 7.20 -5.56 5.64
N GLY A 41 6.07 -5.86 4.98
CA GLY A 41 5.08 -4.85 4.59
C GLY A 41 4.40 -4.19 5.79
N HIS A 42 4.08 -4.95 6.84
CA HIS A 42 3.44 -4.43 8.04
C HIS A 42 4.37 -3.49 8.81
N GLU A 43 5.58 -3.92 9.14
CA GLU A 43 6.49 -3.12 9.96
C GLU A 43 6.87 -1.82 9.25
N THR A 44 7.24 -1.89 7.97
CA THR A 44 7.66 -0.71 7.20
C THR A 44 6.50 0.25 6.94
N SER A 45 5.36 -0.25 6.44
CA SER A 45 4.23 0.61 6.10
C SER A 45 3.58 1.21 7.34
N SER A 46 3.49 0.47 8.45
CA SER A 46 2.91 0.99 9.69
C SER A 46 3.74 2.12 10.27
N VAL A 47 5.07 1.98 10.28
CA VAL A 47 5.98 3.05 10.72
C VAL A 47 5.89 4.25 9.79
N ALA A 48 5.88 4.04 8.47
CA ALA A 48 5.74 5.13 7.49
C ALA A 48 4.43 5.91 7.69
N ILE A 49 3.31 5.22 7.88
CA ILE A 49 2.00 5.87 8.12
C ILE A 49 2.00 6.61 9.47
N ALA A 50 2.51 5.99 10.53
CA ALA A 50 2.56 6.62 11.84
C ALA A 50 3.42 7.89 11.82
N LEU A 51 4.56 7.84 11.16
CA LEU A 51 5.44 8.99 11.04
C LEU A 51 4.83 10.07 10.11
N ALA A 52 4.13 9.69 9.04
CA ALA A 52 3.38 10.64 8.22
C ALA A 52 2.37 11.42 9.06
N ILE A 53 1.56 10.73 9.87
CA ILE A 53 0.62 11.38 10.79
C ILE A 53 1.36 12.30 11.78
N TYR A 54 2.50 11.84 12.32
CA TYR A 54 3.31 12.61 13.26
C TYR A 54 3.85 13.93 12.67
N PHE A 55 4.47 13.91 11.49
CA PHE A 55 4.96 15.15 10.86
C PHE A 55 3.84 16.02 10.32
N LEU A 56 2.73 15.43 9.86
CA LEU A 56 1.57 16.19 9.42
C LEU A 56 0.95 17.00 10.56
N GLN A 57 0.94 16.48 11.79
CA GLN A 57 0.52 17.26 12.95
C GLN A 57 1.42 18.48 13.21
N GLY A 58 2.73 18.37 12.94
CA GLY A 58 3.70 19.45 13.12
C GLY A 58 3.66 20.53 12.05
N CYS A 59 3.06 20.25 10.88
CA CYS A 59 3.08 21.12 9.71
C CYS A 59 1.65 21.36 9.17
N PRO A 60 0.86 22.28 9.77
CA PRO A 60 -0.52 22.55 9.33
C PRO A 60 -0.62 23.05 7.87
N SER A 61 0.43 23.71 7.35
CA SER A 61 0.52 24.10 5.94
C SER A 61 0.58 22.89 4.99
N ALA A 62 1.30 21.83 5.37
CA ALA A 62 1.40 20.61 4.58
C ALA A 62 0.06 19.84 4.58
N VAL A 63 -0.63 19.80 5.72
CA VAL A 63 -1.98 19.22 5.81
C VAL A 63 -2.97 19.97 4.94
N GLN A 64 -2.88 21.30 4.88
CA GLN A 64 -3.76 22.11 4.05
C GLN A 64 -3.52 21.86 2.55
N GLN A 65 -2.25 21.80 2.12
CA GLN A 65 -1.90 21.45 0.73
C GLN A 65 -2.36 20.04 0.35
N LEU A 66 -2.16 19.04 1.23
CA LEU A 66 -2.70 17.68 1.00
C LEU A 66 -4.21 17.68 0.87
N ARG A 67 -4.91 18.47 1.69
CA ARG A 67 -6.37 18.55 1.66
C ARG A 67 -6.87 19.22 0.39
N GLU A 68 -6.20 20.26 -0.09
CA GLU A 68 -6.51 20.92 -1.35
C GLU A 68 -6.30 19.97 -2.53
N GLU A 69 -5.16 19.26 -2.59
CA GLU A 69 -4.87 18.22 -3.60
C GLU A 69 -5.95 17.12 -3.58
N HIS A 70 -6.26 16.56 -2.40
CA HIS A 70 -7.27 15.52 -2.28
C HIS A 70 -8.69 16.02 -2.60
N MET A 71 -9.03 17.27 -2.25
CA MET A 71 -10.32 17.86 -2.60
C MET A 71 -10.43 18.18 -4.09
N GLU A 72 -9.34 18.54 -4.77
CA GLU A 72 -9.35 18.74 -6.22
C GLU A 72 -9.58 17.42 -6.95
N ILE A 73 -8.91 16.35 -6.51
CA ILE A 73 -9.10 14.99 -7.05
C ILE A 73 -10.50 14.45 -6.71
N ALA A 74 -10.98 14.64 -5.47
CA ALA A 74 -12.29 14.16 -5.03
C ALA A 74 -13.47 15.04 -5.50
N GLY A 75 -13.26 16.33 -5.76
CA GLY A 75 -14.26 17.27 -6.25
C GLY A 75 -14.78 16.93 -7.64
N GLY A 76 -14.00 16.16 -8.42
CA GLY A 76 -14.44 15.55 -9.67
C GLY A 76 -15.34 14.31 -9.51
N LYS A 77 -15.53 13.80 -8.29
CA LYS A 77 -16.25 12.55 -8.01
C LYS A 77 -17.60 12.78 -7.32
N LYS A 78 -18.66 12.15 -7.84
CA LYS A 78 -19.79 11.72 -7.02
C LYS A 78 -19.26 10.65 -6.04
N ARG A 79 -19.65 10.77 -4.77
CA ARG A 79 -19.21 10.06 -3.54
C ARG A 79 -18.88 8.55 -3.56
N GLU A 80 -18.99 7.84 -4.68
CA GLU A 80 -18.98 6.37 -4.76
C GLU A 80 -18.06 5.79 -5.86
N ARG A 81 -17.07 6.54 -6.37
CA ARG A 81 -16.12 5.98 -7.34
C ARG A 81 -14.77 5.62 -6.70
N GLU A 82 -14.34 4.39 -6.95
CA GLU A 82 -12.99 3.88 -6.65
C GLU A 82 -11.90 4.79 -7.23
N LEU A 83 -10.74 4.87 -6.56
CA LEU A 83 -9.59 5.63 -7.03
C LEU A 83 -8.98 4.94 -8.26
N SER A 84 -8.90 5.67 -9.36
CA SER A 84 -8.21 5.19 -10.57
C SER A 84 -6.69 5.40 -10.43
N TRP A 85 -5.91 4.54 -11.08
CA TRP A 85 -4.45 4.66 -11.14
C TRP A 85 -3.97 6.02 -11.66
N GLU A 86 -4.71 6.61 -12.60
CA GLU A 86 -4.39 7.93 -13.16
C GLU A 86 -4.66 9.07 -12.16
N GLU A 87 -5.53 8.87 -11.17
CA GLU A 87 -5.75 9.82 -10.08
C GLU A 87 -4.70 9.65 -8.99
N TYR A 88 -4.31 8.41 -8.69
CA TYR A 88 -3.20 8.13 -7.77
C TYR A 88 -1.89 8.80 -8.23
N LYS A 89 -1.60 8.78 -9.54
CA LYS A 89 -0.43 9.48 -10.09
C LYS A 89 -0.48 11.00 -9.93
N LYS A 90 -1.66 11.61 -9.86
CA LYS A 90 -1.84 13.06 -9.70
C LYS A 90 -1.61 13.54 -8.26
N MET A 91 -1.42 12.63 -7.31
CA MET A 91 -1.13 12.96 -5.92
C MET A 91 0.36 13.29 -5.73
N GLU A 92 0.83 14.35 -6.40
CA GLU A 92 2.25 14.74 -6.45
C GLU A 92 2.78 15.17 -5.08
N PHE A 93 1.99 15.91 -4.30
CA PHE A 93 2.39 16.33 -2.96
C PHE A 93 2.36 15.15 -1.98
N THR A 94 1.40 14.24 -2.11
CA THR A 94 1.37 12.99 -1.34
C THR A 94 2.63 12.15 -1.59
N GLN A 95 3.07 12.03 -2.84
CA GLN A 95 4.33 11.35 -3.20
C GLN A 95 5.57 12.07 -2.64
N CYS A 96 5.53 13.40 -2.54
CA CYS A 96 6.61 14.18 -1.94
C CYS A 96 6.74 13.90 -0.42
N VAL A 97 5.62 13.79 0.29
CA VAL A 97 5.59 13.46 1.73
C VAL A 97 6.13 12.05 1.99
N THR A 98 5.77 11.07 1.14
CA THR A 98 6.30 9.70 1.27
C THR A 98 7.79 9.62 0.93
N THR A 99 8.25 10.33 -0.11
CA THR A 99 9.68 10.32 -0.51
C THR A 99 10.57 11.08 0.49
N SER A 100 10.05 12.14 1.10
CA SER A 100 10.78 12.89 2.13
C SER A 100 11.06 12.07 3.39
N PHE A 101 10.35 10.95 3.59
CA PHE A 101 10.57 10.03 4.70
C PHE A 101 11.76 9.08 4.53
N ASP A 102 12.22 8.84 3.31
CA ASP A 102 13.37 7.96 3.03
C ASP A 102 14.73 8.66 3.23
N LEU A 103 14.74 9.96 3.49
CA LEU A 103 15.97 10.77 3.65
C LEU A 103 16.61 10.93 5.07
N PRO A 104 16.19 10.31 6.19
CA PRO A 104 16.81 10.60 7.49
C PRO A 104 18.21 10.02 7.78
N THR A 105 18.89 9.30 6.87
CA THR A 105 20.17 8.62 7.21
C THR A 105 21.42 9.09 6.46
N LEU A 106 21.46 10.33 5.94
CA LEU A 106 22.73 10.97 5.56
C LEU A 106 22.96 12.25 6.36
N SER A 107 23.43 12.08 7.60
CA SER A 107 24.21 13.08 8.35
C SER A 107 25.11 12.38 9.36
#